data_AF-A0A7M7LVQ3-F1
#
_entry.id   AF-A0A7M7LVQ3-F1
#
_cell.length_a   1.000
_cell.length_b   1.000
_cell.length_c   1.000
_cell.angle_alpha   90.00
_cell.angle_beta   90.00
_cell.angle_gamma   90.00
#
_symmetry.space_group_name_H-M   'P 1'
#
loop_
_entity.id
_entity.type
_entity.pdbx_description
1 polymer ?
#
loop_
_entity_poly.entity_id
_entity_poly.type
_entity_poly.pdbx_seq_one_letter_code
_entity_poly.pdbx_strand_id
1 'polypeptide(L)'
;MINMYHQSKEIFFNIIDTDERMNLAFCLLSHLFPGKKSTKGGRASIQEALDNFIDFQKEGTNVEAYKSSHGRNQPFILALGGHFCNPAQTFVVLEHHVLEQKSLVAAVDLCYKIFQIFDLQYPCQARAMWVVMDTIAFDVKPGAQESGAVRAFRAYYHFNQK
;
A
#
# COMPACT_ATOMS: atom_id res chain seq x y z
N MET A 1 19.51 12.89 -6.67
CA MET A 1 18.16 12.48 -6.20
C MET A 1 17.98 10.96 -6.16
N ILE A 2 18.30 10.20 -7.23
CA ILE A 2 18.14 8.72 -7.29
C ILE A 2 18.86 7.96 -6.14
N ASN A 3 20.06 8.39 -5.73
CA ASN A 3 20.83 7.72 -4.67
C ASN A 3 20.22 7.80 -3.26
N MET A 4 19.49 8.88 -2.95
CA MET A 4 18.89 9.06 -1.62
C MET A 4 17.64 8.18 -1.46
N TYR A 5 16.89 7.97 -2.56
CA TYR A 5 15.73 7.09 -2.61
C TYR A 5 16.09 5.61 -2.40
N HIS A 6 17.21 5.15 -2.96
CA HIS A 6 17.65 3.77 -2.75
C HIS A 6 17.99 3.52 -1.28
N GLN A 7 18.64 4.47 -0.62
CA GLN A 7 19.10 4.31 0.75
C GLN A 7 17.96 4.31 1.78
N SER A 8 16.97 5.19 1.66
CA SER A 8 15.81 5.19 2.57
C SER A 8 14.92 3.95 2.40
N LYS A 9 14.74 3.46 1.16
CA LYS A 9 14.06 2.19 0.89
C LYS A 9 14.74 1.03 1.61
N GLU A 10 16.04 0.87 1.38
CA GLU A 10 16.85 -0.19 2.00
C GLU A 10 16.71 -0.16 3.52
N ILE A 11 16.76 1.02 4.15
CA ILE A 11 16.64 1.13 5.61
C ILE A 11 15.25 0.72 6.11
N PHE A 12 14.16 1.16 5.48
CA PHE A 12 12.81 0.79 5.91
C PHE A 12 12.54 -0.71 5.76
N PHE A 13 13.00 -1.31 4.66
CA PHE A 13 12.85 -2.73 4.41
C PHE A 13 13.81 -3.60 5.26
N ASN A 14 15.03 -3.12 5.56
CA ASN A 14 16.01 -3.85 6.40
C ASN A 14 15.66 -3.84 7.90
N ILE A 15 14.88 -2.87 8.41
CA ILE A 15 14.36 -2.91 9.79
C ILE A 15 13.36 -4.07 9.98
N ILE A 16 12.77 -4.56 8.89
CA ILE A 16 11.68 -5.53 8.88
C ILE A 16 12.10 -6.73 7.99
N ASP A 17 13.28 -7.27 8.27
CA ASP A 17 14.08 -8.18 7.43
C ASP A 17 13.45 -9.55 7.06
N THR A 18 12.18 -9.81 7.37
CA THR A 18 11.47 -10.96 6.78
C THR A 18 10.25 -10.49 6.00
N ASP A 19 10.07 -11.01 4.78
CA ASP A 19 8.91 -10.72 3.90
C ASP A 19 7.58 -10.85 4.67
N GLU A 20 7.47 -11.83 5.57
CA GLU A 20 6.30 -12.01 6.43
C GLU A 20 6.06 -10.83 7.39
N ARG A 21 7.12 -10.29 8.02
CA ARG A 21 7.00 -9.13 8.90
C ARG A 21 6.60 -7.89 8.10
N MET A 22 7.13 -7.71 6.89
CA MET A 22 6.74 -6.62 6.01
C MET A 22 5.28 -6.72 5.58
N ASN A 23 4.86 -7.92 5.19
CA ASN A 23 3.47 -8.15 4.81
C ASN A 23 2.52 -7.89 5.98
N LEU A 24 2.88 -8.33 7.18
CA LEU A 24 2.15 -8.02 8.40
C LEU A 24 2.13 -6.50 8.67
N ALA A 25 3.25 -5.81 8.52
CA ALA A 25 3.32 -4.37 8.69
C ALA A 25 2.34 -3.66 7.74
N PHE A 26 2.26 -4.06 6.47
CA PHE A 26 1.29 -3.52 5.51
C PHE A 26 -0.16 -3.72 5.97
N CYS A 27 -0.50 -4.91 6.47
CA CYS A 27 -1.82 -5.18 7.04
C CYS A 27 -2.13 -4.32 8.28
N LEU A 28 -1.13 -4.07 9.13
CA LEU A 28 -1.29 -3.27 10.34
C LEU A 28 -1.47 -1.77 10.05
N LEU A 29 -1.01 -1.26 8.91
CA LEU A 29 -1.19 0.15 8.56
C LEU A 29 -2.67 0.56 8.56
N SER A 30 -3.60 -0.33 8.15
CA SER A 30 -5.04 -0.02 8.16
C SER A 30 -5.63 0.10 9.57
N HIS A 31 -5.00 -0.54 10.56
CA HIS A 31 -5.38 -0.46 11.97
C HIS A 31 -4.82 0.80 12.62
N LEU A 32 -3.58 1.15 12.28
CA LEU A 32 -2.87 2.32 12.80
C LEU A 32 -3.38 3.63 12.19
N PHE A 33 -3.72 3.60 10.90
CA PHE A 33 -4.03 4.79 10.11
C PHE A 33 -5.36 4.61 9.39
N PRO A 34 -6.49 4.84 10.08
CA PRO A 34 -7.81 4.69 9.49
C PRO A 34 -8.01 5.67 8.33
N GLY A 35 -8.55 5.17 7.22
CA GLY A 35 -8.89 5.99 6.06
C GLY A 35 -10.21 6.73 6.18
N LYS A 36 -10.61 7.38 5.09
CA LYS A 36 -11.91 8.02 4.93
C LYS A 36 -12.81 7.20 4.02
N LYS A 37 -14.11 7.13 4.30
CA LYS A 37 -15.10 6.44 3.44
C LYS A 37 -15.22 7.11 2.07
N SER A 38 -15.15 8.44 2.06
CA SER A 38 -15.28 9.24 0.84
C SER A 38 -14.47 10.52 0.94
N THR A 39 -14.36 11.24 -0.18
CA THR A 39 -13.82 12.61 -0.21
C THR A 39 -14.66 13.58 0.63
N LYS A 40 -15.96 13.33 0.76
CA LYS A 40 -16.91 14.14 1.55
C LYS A 40 -16.82 13.88 3.05
N GLY A 41 -16.08 12.85 3.49
CA GLY A 41 -15.89 12.51 4.89
C GLY A 41 -16.40 11.12 5.28
N GLY A 42 -16.48 10.88 6.59
CA GLY A 42 -16.75 9.57 7.19
C GLY A 42 -15.49 8.73 7.37
N ARG A 43 -15.42 7.97 8.46
CA ARG A 43 -14.28 7.08 8.77
C ARG A 43 -14.46 5.74 8.08
N ALA A 44 -13.51 5.32 7.27
CA ALA A 44 -13.51 3.98 6.69
C ALA A 44 -13.35 2.94 7.81
N SER A 45 -14.03 1.81 7.69
CA SER A 45 -13.72 0.63 8.50
C SER A 45 -12.31 0.14 8.19
N ILE A 46 -11.72 -0.61 9.13
CA ILE A 46 -10.40 -1.21 8.95
C ILE A 46 -10.40 -2.12 7.72
N GLN A 47 -11.46 -2.90 7.52
CA GLN A 47 -11.60 -3.78 6.37
C GLN A 47 -11.71 -3.00 5.06
N GLU A 48 -12.57 -1.97 4.98
CA GLU A 48 -12.65 -1.11 3.79
C GLU A 48 -11.28 -0.48 3.44
N ALA A 49 -10.54 -0.07 4.47
CA ALA A 49 -9.22 0.52 4.30
C ALA A 49 -8.21 -0.52 3.80
N LEU A 50 -8.23 -1.74 4.39
CA LEU A 50 -7.38 -2.85 3.98
C LEU A 50 -7.67 -3.28 2.54
N ASP A 51 -8.94 -3.53 2.20
CA ASP A 51 -9.36 -3.96 0.86
C ASP A 51 -8.94 -2.93 -0.21
N ASN A 52 -8.98 -1.64 0.13
CA ASN A 52 -8.56 -0.57 -0.77
C ASN A 52 -7.04 -0.38 -0.86
N PHE A 53 -6.28 -0.99 0.05
CA PHE A 53 -4.83 -1.00 0.03
C PHE A 53 -4.29 -2.28 -0.64
N ILE A 54 -4.70 -3.44 -0.13
CA ILE A 54 -4.37 -4.78 -0.63
C ILE A 54 -5.65 -5.61 -0.65
N ASP A 55 -6.08 -6.01 -1.83
CA ASP A 55 -7.30 -6.77 -2.04
C ASP A 55 -7.02 -8.28 -1.89
N PHE A 56 -7.38 -8.85 -0.74
CA PHE A 56 -7.20 -10.28 -0.48
C PHE A 56 -8.38 -11.09 -1.00
N GLN A 57 -8.11 -12.01 -1.92
CA GLN A 57 -9.11 -12.90 -2.50
C GLN A 57 -8.71 -14.37 -2.33
N LYS A 58 -9.70 -15.27 -2.43
CA LYS A 58 -9.50 -16.70 -2.24
C LYS A 58 -8.68 -17.30 -3.38
N GLU A 59 -8.01 -18.41 -3.09
CA GLU A 59 -7.39 -19.26 -4.10
C GLU A 59 -8.44 -19.72 -5.14
N GLY A 60 -8.06 -19.77 -6.42
CA GLY A 60 -8.97 -20.10 -7.52
C GLY A 60 -9.80 -18.92 -8.05
N THR A 61 -9.62 -17.71 -7.53
CA THR A 61 -10.23 -16.50 -8.11
C THR A 61 -9.76 -16.30 -9.55
N ASN A 62 -10.70 -16.18 -10.49
CA ASN A 62 -10.37 -15.91 -11.89
C ASN A 62 -9.96 -14.44 -12.06
N VAL A 63 -8.65 -14.21 -12.12
CA VAL A 63 -8.06 -12.86 -12.20
C VAL A 63 -8.49 -12.09 -13.46
N GLU A 64 -8.67 -12.80 -14.58
CA GLU A 64 -9.10 -12.22 -15.85
C GLU A 64 -10.54 -11.72 -15.81
N ALA A 65 -11.42 -12.44 -15.11
CA ALA A 65 -12.76 -11.95 -14.82
C ALA A 65 -12.74 -10.81 -13.79
N TYR A 66 -11.83 -10.89 -12.81
CA TYR A 66 -11.76 -9.95 -11.69
C TYR A 66 -11.36 -8.54 -12.13
N LYS A 67 -10.38 -8.41 -13.03
CA LYS A 67 -9.87 -7.12 -13.54
C LYS A 67 -10.91 -6.29 -14.31
N SER A 68 -11.97 -6.92 -14.79
CA SER A 68 -13.01 -6.31 -15.63
C SER A 68 -14.31 -6.02 -14.87
N SER A 69 -14.51 -6.61 -13.69
CA SER A 69 -15.83 -6.68 -13.03
C SER A 69 -16.10 -5.62 -11.96
N HIS A 70 -15.08 -4.93 -11.45
CA HIS A 70 -15.23 -4.25 -10.15
C HIS A 70 -15.42 -2.73 -10.18
N GLY A 71 -15.34 -2.05 -11.33
CA GLY A 71 -15.48 -0.58 -11.40
C GLY A 71 -14.55 0.19 -10.44
N ARG A 72 -13.53 -0.50 -9.90
CA ARG A 72 -12.60 -0.02 -8.90
C ARG A 72 -11.56 0.84 -9.59
N ASN A 73 -11.22 1.96 -8.99
CA ASN A 73 -10.16 2.82 -9.49
C ASN A 73 -8.82 2.06 -9.46
N GLN A 74 -8.10 2.11 -10.57
CA GLN A 74 -6.80 1.49 -10.77
C GLN A 74 -5.68 2.55 -10.59
N PRO A 75 -4.47 2.14 -10.17
CA PRO A 75 -4.04 0.77 -9.90
C PRO A 75 -4.53 0.22 -8.55
N PHE A 76 -4.53 -1.11 -8.42
CA PHE A 76 -4.70 -1.78 -7.12
C PHE A 76 -3.90 -3.08 -7.03
N ILE A 77 -3.67 -3.54 -5.80
CA ILE A 77 -2.98 -4.79 -5.51
C ILE A 77 -4.02 -5.87 -5.28
N LEU A 78 -3.84 -7.02 -5.94
CA LEU A 78 -4.64 -8.22 -5.75
C LEU A 78 -3.75 -9.32 -5.18
N ALA A 79 -4.12 -9.88 -4.03
CA ALA A 79 -3.39 -10.92 -3.33
C ALA A 79 -4.28 -12.17 -3.24
N LEU A 80 -3.82 -13.32 -3.72
CA LEU A 80 -4.61 -14.55 -3.83
C LEU A 80 -4.08 -15.67 -2.93
N GLY A 81 -5.02 -16.37 -2.28
CA GLY A 81 -4.74 -17.59 -1.54
C GLY A 81 -3.75 -17.38 -0.38
N GLY A 82 -3.14 -18.48 0.06
CA GLY A 82 -2.20 -18.46 1.18
C GLY A 82 -2.85 -18.15 2.54
N HIS A 83 -2.06 -17.60 3.46
CA HIS A 83 -2.52 -17.17 4.78
C HIS A 83 -2.75 -15.64 4.77
N PHE A 84 -3.52 -15.15 5.75
CA PHE A 84 -3.71 -13.70 5.91
C PHE A 84 -2.35 -13.00 6.08
N CYS A 85 -2.10 -11.95 5.30
CA CYS A 85 -0.80 -11.27 5.19
C CYS A 85 0.36 -12.15 4.67
N ASN A 86 0.10 -13.32 4.09
CA ASN A 86 1.12 -14.09 3.38
C ASN A 86 0.48 -14.79 2.16
N PRO A 87 0.17 -14.01 1.11
CA PRO A 87 -0.55 -14.53 -0.05
C PRO A 87 0.33 -15.45 -0.89
N ALA A 88 -0.29 -16.45 -1.53
CA ALA A 88 0.41 -17.38 -2.40
C ALA A 88 0.79 -16.72 -3.75
N GLN A 89 -0.05 -15.83 -4.25
CA GLN A 89 0.21 -15.06 -5.48
C GLN A 89 -0.16 -13.60 -5.27
N THR A 90 0.61 -12.69 -5.87
CA THR A 90 0.33 -11.25 -5.81
C THR A 90 0.43 -10.61 -7.18
N PHE A 91 -0.50 -9.70 -7.46
CA PHE A 91 -0.61 -8.99 -8.73
C PHE A 91 -0.81 -7.51 -8.49
N VAL A 92 -0.37 -6.70 -9.46
CA VAL A 92 -0.82 -5.31 -9.61
C VAL A 92 -1.71 -5.23 -10.83
N VAL A 93 -2.91 -4.68 -10.66
CA VAL A 93 -3.85 -4.46 -11.75
C VAL A 93 -3.79 -2.98 -12.17
N LEU A 94 -3.52 -2.74 -13.46
CA LEU A 94 -3.42 -1.41 -14.07
C LEU A 94 -4.00 -1.44 -15.50
N GLU A 95 -4.91 -0.52 -15.81
CA GLU A 95 -5.60 -0.44 -17.11
C GLU A 95 -6.06 -1.82 -17.64
N HIS A 96 -6.67 -2.64 -16.77
CA HIS A 96 -7.12 -4.01 -17.08
C HIS A 96 -6.00 -5.00 -17.48
N HIS A 97 -4.75 -4.66 -17.22
CA HIS A 97 -3.61 -5.56 -17.29
C HIS A 97 -3.27 -6.07 -15.90
N VAL A 98 -2.86 -7.34 -15.85
CA VAL A 98 -2.51 -8.04 -14.63
C VAL A 98 -0.99 -8.24 -14.65
N LEU A 99 -0.30 -7.65 -13.68
CA LEU A 99 1.14 -7.70 -13.57
C LEU A 99 1.51 -8.56 -12.36
N GLU A 100 1.87 -9.83 -12.59
CA GLU A 100 2.31 -10.74 -11.52
C GLU A 100 3.61 -10.28 -10.86
N GLN A 101 3.65 -10.34 -9.53
CA GLN A 101 4.78 -9.92 -8.72
C GLN A 101 5.28 -11.07 -7.85
N LYS A 102 6.60 -11.07 -7.60
CA LYS A 102 7.28 -12.14 -6.85
C LYS A 102 6.93 -12.16 -5.36
N SER A 103 6.47 -11.03 -4.81
CA SER A 103 6.06 -10.89 -3.41
C SER A 103 5.08 -9.74 -3.24
N LEU A 104 4.41 -9.68 -2.08
CA LEU A 104 3.54 -8.58 -1.73
C LEU A 104 4.30 -7.26 -1.57
N VAL A 105 5.54 -7.30 -1.07
CA VAL A 105 6.45 -6.14 -1.03
C VAL A 105 6.69 -5.59 -2.43
N ALA A 106 7.01 -6.45 -3.40
CA ALA A 106 7.21 -6.03 -4.79
C ALA A 106 5.94 -5.42 -5.41
N ALA A 107 4.76 -5.96 -5.07
CA ALA A 107 3.49 -5.42 -5.52
C ALA A 107 3.17 -4.04 -4.92
N VAL A 108 3.43 -3.83 -3.64
CA VAL A 108 3.29 -2.52 -2.99
C VAL A 108 4.23 -1.50 -3.61
N ASP A 109 5.51 -1.84 -3.82
CA ASP A 109 6.48 -0.94 -4.45
C ASP A 109 6.09 -0.58 -5.89
N LEU A 110 5.68 -1.55 -6.70
CA LEU A 110 5.22 -1.29 -8.07
C LEU A 110 3.95 -0.43 -8.09
N CYS A 111 2.93 -0.79 -7.31
CA CYS A 111 1.67 -0.06 -7.26
C CYS A 111 1.87 1.39 -6.79
N TYR A 112 2.72 1.61 -5.78
CA TYR A 112 3.14 2.94 -5.35
C TYR A 112 3.78 3.73 -6.50
N LYS A 113 4.77 3.14 -7.19
CA LYS A 113 5.44 3.80 -8.31
C LYS A 113 4.47 4.18 -9.42
N ILE A 114 3.47 3.36 -9.71
CA ILE A 114 2.42 3.68 -10.68
C ILE A 114 1.62 4.91 -10.22
N PHE A 115 1.20 4.98 -8.95
CA PHE A 115 0.54 6.19 -8.43
C PHE A 115 1.39 7.45 -8.66
N GLN A 116 2.70 7.37 -8.41
CA GLN A 116 3.61 8.50 -8.57
C GLN A 116 3.85 8.88 -10.04
N ILE A 117 4.16 7.91 -10.90
CA ILE A 117 4.51 8.14 -12.31
C ILE A 117 3.34 8.74 -13.08
N PHE A 118 2.12 8.27 -12.79
CA PHE A 118 0.91 8.71 -13.47
C PHE A 118 0.17 9.86 -12.74
N ASP A 119 0.73 10.39 -11.64
CA ASP A 119 0.11 11.44 -10.81
C ASP A 119 -1.34 11.12 -10.41
N LEU A 120 -1.57 9.88 -9.99
CA LEU A 120 -2.90 9.38 -9.66
C LEU A 120 -3.27 9.67 -8.21
N GLN A 121 -4.55 9.93 -7.99
CA GLN A 121 -5.08 10.15 -6.64
C GLN A 121 -5.23 8.82 -5.89
N TYR A 122 -4.68 8.75 -4.67
CA TYR A 122 -4.90 7.60 -3.80
C TYR A 122 -6.39 7.40 -3.44
N PRO A 123 -6.87 6.15 -3.38
CA PRO A 123 -8.21 5.84 -2.89
C PRO A 123 -8.40 6.36 -1.45
N CYS A 124 -9.52 7.02 -1.18
CA CYS A 124 -9.71 7.73 0.11
C CYS A 124 -9.68 6.81 1.34
N GLN A 125 -10.05 5.55 1.16
CA GLN A 125 -10.08 4.51 2.18
C GLN A 125 -8.68 4.03 2.55
N ALA A 126 -7.73 4.02 1.60
CA ALA A 126 -6.35 3.61 1.83
C ALA A 126 -5.32 4.75 1.78
N ARG A 127 -5.79 6.01 1.62
CA ARG A 127 -4.92 7.17 1.44
C ARG A 127 -3.89 7.33 2.55
N ALA A 128 -4.25 7.05 3.80
CA ALA A 128 -3.32 7.21 4.91
C ALA A 128 -2.13 6.24 4.81
N MET A 129 -2.36 5.01 4.35
CA MET A 129 -1.32 4.00 4.13
C MET A 129 -0.38 4.42 2.99
N TRP A 130 -0.93 4.94 1.90
CA TRP A 130 -0.12 5.47 0.80
C TRP A 130 0.68 6.71 1.20
N VAL A 131 0.14 7.58 2.05
CA VAL A 131 0.90 8.73 2.61
C VAL A 131 2.00 8.27 3.58
N VAL A 132 1.81 7.17 4.31
CA VAL A 132 2.93 6.53 5.05
C VAL A 132 4.03 6.11 4.08
N MET A 133 3.67 5.55 2.91
CA MET A 133 4.67 5.23 1.89
C MET A 133 5.40 6.47 1.40
N ASP A 134 4.67 7.53 1.02
CA ASP A 134 5.28 8.81 0.63
C ASP A 134 6.31 9.27 1.67
N THR A 135 5.88 9.31 2.94
CA THR A 135 6.59 10.10 3.94
C THR A 135 7.64 9.33 4.74
N ILE A 136 7.51 8.00 4.84
CA ILE A 136 8.36 7.17 5.70
C ILE A 136 9.19 6.21 4.86
N ALA A 137 8.56 5.52 3.90
CA ALA A 137 9.26 4.56 3.05
C ALA A 137 10.10 5.26 1.97
N PHE A 138 9.59 6.34 1.38
CA PHE A 138 10.21 6.99 0.23
C PHE A 138 10.74 8.41 0.48
N ASP A 139 10.47 9.00 1.65
CA ASP A 139 10.89 10.36 2.03
C ASP A 139 10.53 11.42 0.97
N VAL A 140 9.34 11.27 0.38
CA VAL A 140 8.73 12.18 -0.58
C VAL A 140 7.76 13.10 0.15
N LYS A 141 7.77 14.39 -0.21
CA LYS A 141 6.76 15.33 0.28
C LYS A 141 5.38 14.86 -0.21
N PRO A 142 4.43 14.59 0.69
CA PRO A 142 3.17 14.00 0.29
C PRO A 142 2.38 15.00 -0.55
N GLY A 143 1.91 14.55 -1.72
CA GLY A 143 1.00 15.33 -2.57
C GLY A 143 -0.39 15.47 -1.95
N ALA A 144 -0.76 14.55 -1.07
CA ALA A 144 -2.00 14.56 -0.31
C ALA A 144 -1.81 15.11 1.12
N GLN A 145 -2.88 15.64 1.71
CA GLN A 145 -2.85 16.09 3.11
C GLN A 145 -2.54 14.93 4.06
N GLU A 146 -1.43 15.06 4.78
CA GLU A 146 -1.02 14.12 5.80
C GLU A 146 -1.89 14.24 7.08
N SER A 147 -2.27 13.08 7.64
CA SER A 147 -2.99 13.03 8.92
C SER A 147 -2.05 13.30 10.11
N GLY A 148 -2.61 13.79 11.23
CA GLY A 148 -1.82 14.01 12.45
C GLY A 148 -1.15 12.74 12.98
N ALA A 149 -1.78 11.58 12.81
CA ALA A 149 -1.24 10.29 13.21
C ALA A 149 0.00 9.90 12.40
N VAL A 150 -0.04 10.06 11.07
CA VAL A 150 1.12 9.77 10.21
C VAL A 150 2.28 10.72 10.52
N ARG A 151 1.98 12.00 10.75
CA ARG A 151 2.98 12.99 11.14
C ARG A 151 3.68 12.65 12.45
N ALA A 152 2.91 12.26 13.46
CA ALA A 152 3.43 11.85 14.76
C ALA A 152 4.29 10.59 14.64
N PHE A 153 3.82 9.60 13.88
CA PHE A 153 4.57 8.36 13.64
C PHE A 153 5.88 8.63 12.89
N ARG A 154 5.87 9.45 11.84
CA ARG A 154 7.09 9.87 11.14
C ARG A 154 8.08 10.58 12.09
N ALA A 155 7.59 11.50 12.92
CA ALA A 155 8.44 12.21 13.89
C ALA A 155 9.10 11.24 14.88
N TYR A 156 8.33 10.27 15.40
CA TYR A 156 8.86 9.21 16.26
C TYR A 156 9.90 8.35 15.52
N TYR A 157 9.60 7.91 14.30
CA TYR A 157 10.50 7.08 13.51
C TYR A 157 11.86 7.75 13.27
N HIS A 158 11.88 9.02 12.82
CA HIS A 158 13.14 9.74 12.62
C HIS A 158 13.89 10.07 13.91
N PHE A 159 13.19 10.20 15.04
CA PHE A 159 13.84 10.40 16.33
C PHE A 159 14.63 9.16 16.77
N ASN A 160 14.09 7.96 16.56
CA ASN A 160 14.70 6.69 16.99
C ASN A 160 15.70 6.09 15.98
N GLN A 161 15.85 6.70 14.81
CA GLN A 161 16.83 6.32 13.79
C GLN A 161 18.20 7.01 13.98
N LYS A 162 18.33 7.87 15.00
CA LYS A 162 19.59 8.53 15.41
C LYS A 162 20.25 7.75 16.53
#